data_AF-A0A543A0X4-F1
#
_entry.id   AF-A0A543A0X4-F1
#
_cell.length_a   1.000
_cell.length_b   1.000
_cell.length_c   1.000
_cell.angle_alpha   90.00
_cell.angle_beta   90.00
_cell.angle_gamma   90.00
#
_symmetry.space_group_name_H-M   'P 1'
#
loop_
_entity.id
_entity.type
_entity.pdbx_description
1 polymer ?
#
loop_
_entity_poly.entity_id
_entity_poly.type
_entity_poly.pdbx_seq_one_letter_code
_entity_poly.pdbx_strand_id
1 'polypeptide(L)'
;MTWTQTHERFRLLNEAEAELRAGLPRRLPWTPAHADAFGTPERLAQALRHRWRIRFQAQLDPELSPEDYEKAFADLTSELAPLMDWIDAHAFDQAVDHGDEELADVSA
;
A
#
# COMPACT_ATOMS: atom_id res chain seq x y z
N MET A 1 17.13 -6.04 11.25
CA MET A 1 16.07 -5.06 11.59
C MET A 1 16.18 -4.72 13.05
N THR A 2 16.38 -3.45 13.38
CA THR A 2 16.26 -2.95 14.75
C THR A 2 14.81 -2.64 15.06
N TRP A 3 14.44 -2.54 16.34
CA TRP A 3 13.09 -2.13 16.76
C TRP A 3 12.65 -0.81 16.12
N THR A 4 13.58 0.14 15.99
CA THR A 4 13.34 1.44 15.36
C THR A 4 13.02 1.33 13.87
N GLN A 5 13.74 0.47 13.13
CA GLN A 5 13.44 0.21 11.71
C GLN A 5 12.08 -0.45 11.52
N THR A 6 11.69 -1.35 12.43
CA THR A 6 10.37 -1.99 12.40
C THR A 6 9.28 -0.96 12.66
N HIS A 7 9.44 -0.10 13.67
CA HIS A 7 8.48 0.96 14.00
C HIS A 7 8.30 1.94 12.85
N GLU A 8 9.40 2.35 12.20
CA GLU A 8 9.36 3.28 11.06
C GLU A 8 8.62 2.67 9.86
N ARG A 9 8.87 1.39 9.55
CA ARG A 9 8.09 0.68 8.51
C ARG A 9 6.60 0.64 8.83
N PHE A 10 6.22 0.42 10.08
CA PHE A 10 4.81 0.44 10.47
C PHE A 10 4.19 1.83 10.37
N ARG A 11 4.95 2.88 10.71
CA ARG A 11 4.52 4.27 10.57
C ARG A 11 4.24 4.61 9.10
N LEU A 12 5.19 4.34 8.21
CA LEU A 12 5.05 4.59 6.77
C LEU A 12 3.86 3.83 6.17
N LEU A 13 3.64 2.58 6.59
CA LEU A 13 2.44 1.82 6.20
C LEU A 13 1.13 2.46 6.69
N ASN A 14 1.10 3.02 7.90
CA ASN A 14 -0.09 3.71 8.41
C ASN A 14 -0.40 4.98 7.61
N GLU A 15 0.62 5.79 7.34
CA GLU A 15 0.49 7.04 6.59
C GLU A 15 0.01 6.74 5.16
N ALA A 16 0.69 5.81 4.46
CA ALA A 16 0.27 5.38 3.13
C ALA A 16 -1.18 4.89 3.11
N GLU A 17 -1.58 4.04 4.06
CA GLU A 17 -2.94 3.51 4.13
C GLU A 17 -4.00 4.59 4.40
N ALA A 18 -3.67 5.60 5.21
CA ALA A 18 -4.56 6.72 5.51
C ALA A 18 -4.77 7.62 4.29
N GLU A 19 -3.72 7.92 3.55
CA GLU A 19 -3.79 8.71 2.30
C GLU A 19 -4.64 8.01 1.24
N LEU A 20 -4.48 6.69 1.10
CA LEU A 20 -5.30 5.88 0.20
C LEU A 20 -6.79 5.92 0.57
N ARG A 21 -7.11 5.78 1.86
CA ARG A 21 -8.49 5.84 2.35
C ARG A 21 -9.12 7.22 2.20
N ALA A 22 -8.33 8.29 2.36
CA ALA A 22 -8.81 9.66 2.22
C ALA A 22 -9.13 10.02 0.76
N GLY A 23 -8.80 9.17 -0.21
CA GLY A 23 -9.01 9.42 -1.63
C GLY A 23 -8.21 10.61 -2.16
N LEU A 24 -7.17 11.03 -1.42
CA LEU A 24 -6.44 12.28 -1.66
C LEU A 24 -5.51 12.20 -2.88
N PRO A 25 -4.86 11.06 -3.20
CA PRO A 25 -4.16 10.89 -4.46
C PRO A 25 -4.71 9.76 -5.34
N ARG A 26 -4.61 9.93 -6.67
CA ARG A 26 -4.70 8.84 -7.66
C ARG A 26 -3.38 8.07 -7.81
N ARG A 27 -2.39 8.23 -6.92
CA ARG A 27 -1.08 7.54 -7.02
C ARG A 27 -0.64 6.95 -5.68
N LEU A 28 0.07 5.82 -5.72
CA LEU A 28 0.68 5.22 -4.53
C LEU A 28 1.59 6.26 -3.85
N PRO A 29 1.41 6.56 -2.56
CA PRO A 29 2.26 7.54 -1.88
C PRO A 29 3.68 6.98 -1.78
N TRP A 30 4.55 7.42 -2.69
CA TRP A 30 5.93 7.00 -2.79
C TRP A 30 6.84 8.16 -2.41
N THR A 31 7.63 7.98 -1.35
CA THR A 31 8.56 8.98 -0.84
C THR A 31 9.93 8.35 -0.61
N PRO A 32 11.02 9.13 -0.46
CA PRO A 32 12.34 8.58 -0.16
C PRO A 32 12.37 7.71 1.10
N ALA A 33 11.57 8.05 2.12
CA ALA A 33 11.43 7.23 3.32
C ALA A 33 10.83 5.84 3.02
N HIS A 34 9.92 5.74 2.04
CA HIS A 34 9.42 4.45 1.56
C HIS A 34 10.50 3.67 0.80
N ALA A 35 11.33 4.33 0.01
CA ALA A 35 12.46 3.70 -0.67
C ALA A 35 13.47 3.13 0.35
N ASP A 36 13.80 3.87 1.39
CA ASP A 36 14.70 3.39 2.46
C ASP A 36 14.11 2.20 3.23
N ALA A 37 12.80 2.19 3.44
CA ALA A 37 12.11 1.21 4.28
C ALA A 37 11.69 -0.06 3.53
N PHE A 38 11.27 0.06 2.28
CA PHE A 38 10.71 -1.01 1.45
C PHE A 38 11.55 -1.33 0.21
N GLY A 39 12.44 -0.43 -0.21
CA GLY A 39 13.30 -0.59 -1.38
C GLY A 39 12.62 -0.24 -2.69
N THR A 40 11.42 -0.77 -2.93
CA THR A 40 10.70 -0.54 -4.19
C THR A 40 9.20 -0.30 -3.97
N PRO A 41 8.51 0.40 -4.89
CA PRO A 41 7.07 0.61 -4.82
C PRO A 41 6.27 -0.69 -4.76
N GLU A 42 6.72 -1.75 -5.44
CA GLU A 42 6.07 -3.06 -5.44
C GLU A 42 6.15 -3.72 -4.07
N ARG A 43 7.26 -3.53 -3.35
CA ARG A 43 7.40 -4.03 -1.98
C ARG A 43 6.53 -3.26 -0.99
N LEU A 44 6.32 -1.96 -1.20
CA LEU A 44 5.33 -1.19 -0.43
C LEU A 44 3.92 -1.69 -0.73
N ALA A 45 3.55 -1.85 -2.00
CA ALA A 45 2.27 -2.40 -2.43
C ALA A 45 2.03 -3.80 -1.83
N GLN A 46 3.02 -4.69 -1.89
CA GLN A 46 2.93 -6.04 -1.31
C GLN A 46 2.80 -5.99 0.22
N ALA A 47 3.50 -5.09 0.90
CA ALA A 47 3.40 -4.90 2.35
C ALA A 47 2.00 -4.38 2.75
N LEU A 48 1.45 -3.43 1.98
CA LEU A 48 0.08 -2.97 2.15
C LEU A 48 -0.89 -4.15 1.98
N ARG A 49 -0.83 -4.88 0.85
CA ARG A 49 -1.69 -6.07 0.61
C ARG A 49 -1.65 -7.08 1.75
N HIS A 50 -0.45 -7.41 2.21
CA HIS A 50 -0.25 -8.36 3.29
C HIS A 50 -0.91 -7.89 4.59
N ARG A 51 -0.70 -6.62 4.94
CA ARG A 51 -1.30 -6.00 6.12
C ARG A 51 -2.83 -6.00 6.05
N TRP A 52 -3.39 -5.65 4.89
CA TRP A 52 -4.82 -5.65 4.65
C TRP A 52 -5.41 -7.04 4.78
N ARG A 53 -4.74 -8.07 4.24
CA ARG A 53 -5.16 -9.48 4.42
C ARG A 53 -5.18 -9.90 5.88
N ILE A 54 -4.20 -9.47 6.68
CA ILE A 54 -4.20 -9.77 8.13
C ILE A 54 -5.36 -9.07 8.83
N ARG A 55 -5.61 -7.78 8.54
CA ARG A 55 -6.76 -7.04 9.11
C ARG A 55 -8.10 -7.63 8.65
N PHE A 56 -8.18 -8.11 7.42
CA PHE A 56 -9.32 -8.83 6.88
C PHE A 56 -9.60 -10.10 7.67
N GLN A 57 -8.57 -10.95 7.85
CA GLN A 57 -8.68 -12.19 8.62
C GLN A 57 -9.04 -11.94 10.09
N ALA A 58 -8.58 -10.84 10.67
CA ALA A 58 -8.89 -10.48 12.04
C ALA A 58 -10.32 -9.91 12.25
N GLN A 59 -10.98 -9.43 11.18
CA GLN A 59 -12.35 -8.92 11.22
C GLN A 59 -13.40 -10.02 11.03
N LEU A 60 -13.02 -11.13 10.38
CA LEU A 60 -13.90 -12.28 10.25
C LEU A 60 -13.95 -13.03 11.57
N ASP A 61 -15.16 -13.14 12.11
CA ASP A 61 -15.39 -13.94 13.31
C ASP A 61 -15.26 -15.44 12.95
N PRO A 62 -14.32 -16.17 13.59
CA PRO A 62 -14.12 -17.59 13.32
C PRO A 62 -15.30 -18.46 13.76
N GLU A 63 -16.25 -17.93 14.53
CA GLU A 63 -17.47 -18.61 14.97
C GLU A 63 -18.64 -18.46 13.98
N LEU A 64 -18.45 -17.73 12.87
CA LEU A 64 -19.48 -17.60 11.83
C LEU A 64 -19.80 -18.95 11.20
N SER A 65 -21.08 -19.11 10.83
CA SER A 65 -21.49 -20.18 9.95
C SER A 65 -20.76 -20.06 8.60
N PRO A 66 -20.54 -21.16 7.85
CA PRO A 66 -19.87 -21.10 6.55
C PRO A 66 -20.54 -20.14 5.56
N GLU A 67 -21.87 -20.05 5.59
CA GLU A 67 -22.67 -19.16 4.74
C GLU A 67 -22.51 -17.68 5.13
N ASP A 68 -22.48 -17.36 6.43
CA ASP A 68 -22.24 -16.00 6.91
C ASP A 68 -20.79 -15.58 6.70
N TYR A 69 -19.85 -16.51 6.80
CA TYR A 69 -18.44 -16.30 6.50
C TYR A 69 -18.23 -15.93 5.03
N GLU A 70 -18.82 -16.69 4.10
CA GLU A 70 -18.72 -16.40 2.66
C GLU A 70 -19.33 -15.05 2.31
N LYS A 71 -20.46 -14.70 2.92
CA LYS A 71 -21.11 -13.40 2.73
C LYS A 71 -20.26 -12.26 3.28
N ALA A 72 -19.79 -12.37 4.52
CA ALA A 72 -18.90 -11.37 5.12
C ALA A 72 -17.60 -11.23 4.32
N PHE A 73 -17.04 -12.34 3.83
CA PHE A 73 -15.88 -12.37 2.95
C PHE A 73 -16.15 -11.63 1.64
N ALA A 74 -17.30 -11.88 1.00
CA ALA A 74 -17.68 -11.26 -0.27
C ALA A 74 -17.93 -9.76 -0.13
N ASP A 75 -18.66 -9.34 0.91
CA ASP A 75 -18.96 -7.93 1.20
C ASP A 75 -17.66 -7.14 1.46
N LEU A 76 -16.79 -7.66 2.33
CA LEU A 76 -15.51 -7.01 2.64
C LEU A 76 -14.57 -7.01 1.43
N THR A 77 -14.56 -8.08 0.61
CA THR A 77 -13.77 -8.12 -0.63
C THR A 77 -14.28 -7.11 -1.65
N SER A 78 -15.60 -6.93 -1.77
CA SER A 78 -16.21 -5.97 -2.67
C SER A 78 -15.89 -4.52 -2.29
N GLU A 79 -15.82 -4.21 -0.99
CA GLU A 79 -15.40 -2.90 -0.51
C GLU A 79 -13.93 -2.60 -0.86
N LEU A 80 -13.09 -3.63 -0.82
CA LEU A 80 -11.63 -3.50 -0.97
C LEU A 80 -11.14 -3.70 -2.40
N ALA A 81 -11.94 -4.30 -3.28
CA ALA A 81 -11.58 -4.54 -4.69
C ALA A 81 -11.16 -3.25 -5.44
N PRO A 82 -11.87 -2.11 -5.31
CA PRO A 82 -11.45 -0.87 -5.96
C PRO A 82 -10.08 -0.37 -5.49
N LEU A 83 -9.78 -0.55 -4.20
CA LEU A 83 -8.50 -0.16 -3.62
C LEU A 83 -7.36 -1.08 -4.09
N MET A 84 -7.62 -2.38 -4.19
CA MET A 84 -6.64 -3.37 -4.66
C MET A 84 -6.33 -3.22 -6.14
N ASP A 85 -7.35 -3.04 -6.97
CA ASP A 85 -7.20 -2.74 -8.40
C ASP A 85 -6.41 -1.45 -8.61
N TRP A 86 -6.63 -0.45 -7.75
CA TRP A 86 -5.88 0.80 -7.78
C TRP A 86 -4.40 0.58 -7.42
N ILE A 87 -4.08 -0.24 -6.42
CA ILE A 87 -2.70 -0.56 -6.05
C ILE A 87 -2.01 -1.32 -7.20
N ASP A 88 -2.70 -2.26 -7.84
CA ASP A 88 -2.18 -3.00 -9.00
C ASP A 88 -1.94 -2.09 -10.21
N ALA A 89 -2.88 -1.20 -10.55
CA ALA A 89 -2.74 -0.29 -11.68
C ALA A 89 -1.57 0.69 -11.52
N HIS A 90 -1.29 1.16 -10.30
CA HIS A 90 -0.29 2.21 -10.05
C HIS A 90 1.08 1.69 -9.61
N ALA A 91 1.19 0.40 -9.22
CA ALA A 91 2.49 -0.24 -9.02
C ALA A 91 3.33 -0.25 -10.31
N PHE A 92 2.68 -0.23 -11.48
CA PHE A 92 3.35 -0.23 -12.78
C PHE A 92 3.64 1.17 -13.35
N ASP A 93 2.81 2.18 -13.02
CA ASP A 93 2.89 3.51 -13.64
C ASP A 93 4.07 4.35 -13.08
N GLN A 94 4.48 4.14 -11.83
CA GLN A 94 5.58 4.89 -11.19
C GLN A 94 6.99 4.38 -11.54
N ALA A 95 7.10 3.23 -12.23
CA ALA A 95 8.39 2.76 -12.75
C ALA A 95 8.87 3.58 -13.97
N VAL A 96 8.02 4.47 -14.51
CA VAL A 96 8.26 5.19 -15.77
C VAL A 96 8.63 6.67 -15.54
N ASP A 97 8.49 7.23 -14.33
CA ASP A 97 8.69 8.66 -14.04
C ASP A 97 9.98 8.94 -13.23
N HIS A 98 11.08 8.28 -13.58
CA HIS A 98 12.44 8.59 -13.09
C HIS A 98 13.47 8.56 -14.23
N GLY A 99 13.11 9.20 -15.34
CA GLY A 99 14.04 9.53 -16.43
C GLY A 99 13.82 10.99 -16.82
N ASP A 100 14.89 11.77 -16.78
CA ASP A 100 15.01 13.13 -17.31
C ASP A 100 14.33 14.27 -16.53
N GLU A 101 14.90 14.63 -15.38
CA GLU A 101 15.23 16.05 -15.19
C GLU A 101 16.74 16.21 -15.34
N GLU A 102 17.08 16.38 -16.61
CA GLU A 102 18.35 16.75 -17.20
C GLU A 102 19.07 17.84 -16.40
N LEU A 103 20.33 17.56 -16.13
CA LEU A 103 21.39 18.47 -15.71
C LEU A 103 21.34 19.80 -16.48
N ALA A 104 20.63 20.80 -15.96
CA ALA A 104 20.87 22.18 -16.33
C ALA A 104 22.13 22.67 -15.62
N ASP A 105 23.26 22.38 -16.28
CA ASP A 105 24.42 23.26 -16.39
C ASP A 105 24.08 24.73 -16.11
N VAL A 106 24.64 25.30 -15.03
CA VAL A 106 25.27 26.62 -15.07
C VAL A 106 26.43 26.62 -14.08
N SER A 107 27.60 26.23 -14.58
CA SER A 107 28.89 26.72 -14.11
C SER A 107 29.29 27.87 -15.04
N ALA A 108 29.17 29.12 -14.60
CA ALA A 108 29.96 30.27 -15.04
C ALA A 108 29.73 31.47 -14.12
#